data_AF-A0A658NPI7-F1
#
_entry.id   AF-A0A658NPI7-F1
#
_cell.length_a   1.000
_cell.length_b   1.000
_cell.length_c   1.000
_cell.angle_alpha   90.00
_cell.angle_beta   90.00
_cell.angle_gamma   90.00
#
_symmetry.space_group_name_H-M   'P 1'
#
loop_
_entity.id
_entity.type
_entity.pdbx_description
1 polymer ?
#
loop_
_entity_poly.entity_id
_entity_poly.type
_entity_poly.pdbx_seq_one_letter_code
_entity_poly.pdbx_strand_id
1 'polypeptide(L)'
;DFERTPVASASVAQVHFARLPDGTDVAVKVLRPGIERVIEHDLALLEVAAVLLEKIWPEGRRLKPREVVAEFSKYLHDELDLMREAANCSQLRRNFKDSSLLIVPEVYWDWCGSKVMV
;
A
#
# COMPACT_ATOMS: atom_id res chain seq x y z
N ASP A 1 22.70 -9.65 0.99
CA ASP A 1 22.84 -8.75 -0.19
C ASP A 1 21.55 -8.00 -0.45
N PHE A 2 21.59 -6.82 -1.07
CA PHE A 2 20.41 -6.01 -1.36
C PHE A 2 20.56 -5.26 -2.70
N GLU A 3 19.66 -5.53 -3.65
CA GLU A 3 19.60 -4.88 -4.96
C GLU A 3 19.00 -3.47 -4.80
N ARG A 4 19.82 -2.44 -5.02
CA ARG A 4 19.37 -1.03 -4.88
C ARG A 4 18.42 -0.58 -5.98
N THR A 5 18.44 -1.24 -7.13
CA THR A 5 17.52 -0.97 -8.23
C THR A 5 16.22 -1.73 -7.95
N PRO A 6 15.06 -1.05 -7.84
CA PRO A 6 13.80 -1.74 -7.62
C PRO A 6 13.44 -2.60 -8.85
N VAL A 7 12.97 -3.82 -8.62
CA VAL A 7 12.47 -4.72 -9.68
C VAL A 7 11.04 -4.38 -10.07
N ALA A 8 10.25 -3.88 -9.13
CA ALA A 8 8.85 -3.55 -9.35
C ALA A 8 8.42 -2.32 -8.55
N SER A 9 7.33 -1.72 -9.03
CA SER A 9 6.67 -0.58 -8.42
C SER A 9 5.23 -0.97 -8.08
N ALA A 10 4.85 -0.80 -6.82
CA ALA A 10 3.46 -0.78 -6.38
C ALA A 10 2.99 0.68 -6.20
N SER A 11 1.72 0.87 -5.86
CA SER A 11 1.06 2.17 -5.66
C SER A 11 1.92 3.11 -4.78
N VAL A 12 2.14 2.74 -3.52
CA VAL A 12 2.88 3.56 -2.53
C VAL A 12 4.29 3.06 -2.21
N ALA A 13 4.69 1.92 -2.79
CA ALA A 13 5.90 1.19 -2.43
C ALA A 13 6.69 0.71 -3.65
N GLN A 14 7.94 0.36 -3.42
CA GLN A 14 8.84 -0.26 -4.38
C GLN A 14 9.33 -1.61 -3.85
N VAL A 15 9.63 -2.54 -4.75
CA VAL A 15 10.09 -3.89 -4.38
C VAL A 15 11.51 -4.09 -4.87
N HIS A 16 12.35 -4.65 -4.00
CA HIS A 16 13.76 -4.93 -4.23
C HIS A 16 14.03 -6.41 -4.01
N PHE A 17 14.96 -6.99 -4.78
CA PHE A 17 15.50 -8.30 -4.42
C PHE A 17 16.57 -8.17 -3.36
N ALA A 18 16.57 -9.11 -2.41
CA ALA A 18 17.59 -9.18 -1.38
C ALA A 18 17.85 -10.64 -0.98
N ARG A 19 18.88 -10.82 -0.18
CA ARG A 19 19.25 -12.10 0.43
C ARG A 19 19.50 -11.90 1.92
N LEU A 20 18.77 -12.65 2.74
CA LEU A 20 18.88 -12.66 4.19
C LEU A 20 20.23 -13.23 4.65
N PRO A 21 20.64 -13.02 5.93
CA PRO A 21 21.92 -13.52 6.43
C PRO A 21 22.10 -15.04 6.38
N ASP A 22 21.00 -15.79 6.39
CA ASP A 22 20.97 -17.25 6.28
C ASP A 22 21.09 -17.74 4.82
N GLY A 23 21.12 -16.82 3.84
CA GLY A 23 21.20 -17.12 2.42
C GLY A 23 19.84 -17.18 1.71
N THR A 24 18.73 -16.98 2.41
CA THR A 24 17.38 -17.03 1.83
C THR A 24 17.12 -15.83 0.91
N ASP A 25 16.70 -16.08 -0.32
CA ASP A 25 16.29 -15.04 -1.28
C ASP A 25 14.91 -14.49 -0.92
N VAL A 26 14.78 -13.16 -0.87
CA VAL A 26 13.56 -12.46 -0.46
C VAL A 26 13.24 -11.27 -1.36
N ALA A 27 11.96 -10.87 -1.35
CA ALA A 27 11.50 -9.63 -1.95
C ALA A 27 11.22 -8.61 -0.84
N VAL A 28 11.93 -7.49 -0.85
CA VAL A 28 11.80 -6.43 0.15
C VAL A 28 10.95 -5.30 -0.42
N LYS A 29 9.76 -5.12 0.13
CA LYS A 29 8.86 -4.02 -0.19
C LYS A 29 9.17 -2.84 0.73
N VAL A 30 9.42 -1.67 0.16
CA VAL A 30 9.79 -0.44 0.89
C VAL A 30 8.87 0.69 0.44
N LEU A 31 8.31 1.47 1.37
CA LEU A 31 7.55 2.65 1.00
C LEU A 31 8.42 3.64 0.22
N ARG A 32 7.83 4.26 -0.81
CA ARG A 32 8.51 5.27 -1.61
C ARG A 32 8.88 6.47 -0.71
N PRO A 33 10.13 6.94 -0.74
CA PRO A 33 10.51 8.12 0.02
C PRO A 33 9.63 9.33 -0.34
N GLY A 34 9.06 9.98 0.67
CA GLY A 34 8.23 11.18 0.50
C GLY A 34 6.80 10.95 -0.01
N ILE A 35 6.36 9.69 -0.15
CA ILE A 35 5.01 9.38 -0.68
C ILE A 35 3.88 9.97 0.16
N GLU A 36 4.05 10.03 1.48
CA GLU A 36 3.09 10.64 2.42
C GLU A 36 2.76 12.08 2.00
N ARG A 37 3.78 12.88 1.67
CA ARG A 37 3.59 14.27 1.25
C ARG A 37 2.88 14.38 -0.11
N VAL A 38 3.14 13.45 -1.02
CA VAL A 38 2.48 13.40 -2.33
C VAL A 38 0.99 13.09 -2.14
N ILE A 39 0.68 12.09 -1.32
CA ILE A 39 -0.69 11.70 -0.97
C ILE A 39 -1.45 12.87 -0.34
N GLU A 40 -0.86 13.56 0.65
CA GLU A 40 -1.51 14.70 1.29
C GLU A 40 -1.84 15.83 0.31
N HIS A 41 -0.92 16.12 -0.61
CA HIS A 41 -1.14 17.14 -1.64
C HIS A 41 -2.26 16.75 -2.61
N ASP A 42 -2.27 15.49 -3.05
CA ASP A 42 -3.28 14.99 -3.99
C ASP A 42 -4.67 14.91 -3.34
N LEU A 43 -4.75 14.52 -2.06
CA LEU A 43 -5.99 14.53 -1.29
C LEU A 43 -6.53 15.94 -1.10
N ALA A 44 -5.68 16.92 -0.80
CA ALA A 44 -6.09 18.32 -0.70
C ALA A 44 -6.67 18.84 -2.03
N LEU A 45 -6.05 18.48 -3.16
CA LEU A 45 -6.55 18.83 -4.49
C LEU A 45 -7.91 18.18 -4.77
N LEU A 46 -8.07 16.91 -4.44
CA LEU A 46 -9.32 16.18 -4.60
C LEU A 46 -10.44 16.76 -3.73
N GLU A 47 -10.14 17.20 -2.51
CA GLU A 47 -11.13 17.84 -1.64
C GLU A 47 -11.61 19.18 -2.22
N VAL A 48 -10.68 20.00 -2.75
CA VAL A 48 -11.04 21.25 -3.45
C VAL A 48 -11.93 20.94 -4.66
N ALA A 49 -11.59 19.92 -5.45
CA ALA A 49 -12.38 19.52 -6.61
C ALA A 49 -13.78 19.02 -6.20
N ALA A 50 -13.89 18.23 -5.13
CA ALA A 50 -15.16 17.73 -4.61
C ALA A 50 -16.07 18.88 -4.16
N VAL A 51 -15.53 19.86 -3.43
CA VAL A 51 -16.26 21.07 -3.02
C VAL A 51 -16.72 21.88 -4.23
N LEU A 52 -15.88 22.03 -5.25
CA LEU A 52 -16.25 22.75 -6.46
C LEU A 52 -17.38 22.03 -7.20
N LEU A 53 -17.29 20.71 -7.34
CA LEU A 53 -18.28 19.88 -8.05
C LEU A 53 -19.68 19.98 -7.40
N GLU A 54 -19.76 19.93 -6.06
CA GLU A 54 -21.03 20.09 -5.33
C GLU A 54 -21.64 21.50 -5.44
N LYS A 55 -20.80 22.52 -5.70
CA LYS A 55 -21.23 23.91 -5.89
C LYS A 55 -21.71 24.17 -7.31
N ILE A 56 -21.00 23.67 -8.33
CA ILE A 56 -21.33 23.92 -9.74
C ILE A 56 -22.42 23.00 -10.27
N TRP A 57 -22.56 21.79 -9.69
CA TRP A 57 -23.50 20.78 -10.18
C TRP A 57 -24.36 20.22 -9.03
N PRO A 58 -25.58 20.76 -8.83
CA PRO A 58 -26.47 20.35 -7.75
C PRO A 58 -26.86 18.86 -7.76
N GLU A 59 -27.08 18.27 -8.94
CA GLU A 59 -27.30 16.82 -9.12
C GLU A 59 -26.06 16.00 -8.74
N GLY A 60 -24.87 16.57 -8.87
CA GLY A 60 -23.59 15.95 -8.50
C GLY A 60 -23.46 15.64 -7.01
N ARG A 61 -24.26 16.28 -6.15
CA ARG A 61 -24.33 15.92 -4.71
C ARG A 61 -24.77 14.49 -4.47
N ARG A 62 -25.52 13.88 -5.39
CA ARG A 62 -25.95 12.47 -5.27
C ARG A 62 -24.78 11.49 -5.38
N LEU A 63 -23.67 11.92 -5.98
CA LEU A 63 -22.42 11.15 -6.05
C LEU A 63 -21.59 11.23 -4.76
N LYS A 64 -21.97 12.13 -3.83
CA LYS A 64 -21.30 12.33 -2.55
C LYS A 64 -19.76 12.46 -2.69
N PRO A 65 -19.27 13.34 -3.58
CA PRO A 65 -17.85 13.38 -3.94
C PRO A 65 -16.95 13.63 -2.73
N ARG A 66 -17.41 14.38 -1.73
CA ARG A 66 -16.65 14.57 -0.48
C ARG A 66 -16.55 13.30 0.37
N GLU A 67 -17.61 12.49 0.42
CA GLU A 67 -17.57 11.19 1.12
C GLU A 67 -16.62 10.23 0.40
N VAL A 68 -16.63 10.22 -0.94
CA VAL A 68 -15.70 9.42 -1.76
C VAL A 68 -14.24 9.82 -1.49
N VAL A 69 -13.94 11.12 -1.45
CA VAL A 69 -12.57 11.60 -1.14
C VAL A 69 -12.17 11.24 0.29
N ALA A 70 -13.08 11.35 1.27
CA ALA A 70 -12.79 10.97 2.65
C ALA A 70 -12.51 9.47 2.81
N GLU A 71 -13.26 8.63 2.10
CA GLU A 71 -13.03 7.18 2.07
C GLU A 71 -11.69 6.86 1.40
N PHE A 72 -11.39 7.50 0.27
CA PHE A 72 -10.11 7.33 -0.42
C PHE A 72 -8.92 7.76 0.44
N SER A 73 -9.04 8.88 1.16
CA SER A 73 -8.05 9.34 2.13
C SER A 73 -7.77 8.27 3.17
N LYS A 74 -8.81 7.70 3.78
CA LYS A 74 -8.67 6.64 4.77
C LYS A 74 -7.93 5.43 4.21
N TYR A 75 -8.31 4.97 3.01
CA TYR A 75 -7.66 3.82 2.37
C TYR A 75 -6.18 4.07 2.05
N LEU A 76 -5.84 5.24 1.51
CA LEU A 76 -4.45 5.59 1.23
C LEU A 76 -3.60 5.64 2.50
N HIS A 77 -4.15 6.16 3.59
CA HIS A 77 -3.47 6.18 4.88
C HIS A 77 -3.24 4.77 5.44
N ASP A 78 -4.22 3.88 5.29
CA ASP A 78 -4.08 2.48 5.70
C ASP A 78 -3.01 1.74 4.86
N GLU A 79 -2.82 2.10 3.58
CA GLU A 79 -1.74 1.53 2.72
C GLU A 79 -0.32 1.98 3.12
N LEU A 80 -0.19 3.06 3.91
CA LEU A 80 1.11 3.56 4.38
C LEU A 80 1.66 2.79 5.58
N ASP A 81 0.93 1.79 6.09
CA ASP A 81 1.41 0.89 7.12
C ASP A 81 1.55 -0.54 6.57
N LEU A 82 2.75 -0.88 6.13
CA LEU A 82 3.06 -2.19 5.58
C LEU A 82 2.93 -3.32 6.62
N MET A 83 2.84 -3.03 7.91
CA MET A 83 2.54 -4.06 8.92
C MET A 83 1.13 -4.64 8.74
N ARG A 84 0.19 -3.83 8.28
CA ARG A 84 -1.18 -4.29 7.99
C ARG A 84 -1.17 -5.25 6.80
N GLU A 85 -0.41 -4.91 5.76
CA GLU A 85 -0.22 -5.77 4.60
C GLU A 85 0.47 -7.09 4.97
N ALA A 86 1.54 -7.03 5.77
CA ALA A 86 2.24 -8.20 6.30
C ALA A 86 1.31 -9.14 7.08
N ALA A 87 0.44 -8.58 7.93
CA ALA A 87 -0.54 -9.33 8.70
C ALA A 87 -1.59 -10.00 7.80
N ASN A 88 -2.08 -9.27 6.79
CA ASN A 88 -3.04 -9.79 5.82
C ASN A 88 -2.42 -10.88 4.94
N CYS A 89 -1.17 -10.72 4.50
CA CYS A 89 -0.43 -11.73 3.74
C CYS A 89 -0.24 -13.01 4.56
N SER A 90 0.14 -12.88 5.82
CA SER A 90 0.27 -14.03 6.74
C SER A 90 -1.06 -14.75 6.96
N GLN A 91 -2.17 -14.02 7.07
CA GLN A 91 -3.51 -14.60 7.15
C GLN A 91 -3.88 -15.34 5.85
N LEU A 92 -3.63 -14.70 4.70
CA LEU A 92 -3.90 -15.29 3.39
C LEU A 92 -3.11 -16.58 3.21
N ARG A 93 -1.83 -16.61 3.58
CA ARG A 93 -1.01 -17.82 3.54
C ARG A 93 -1.59 -18.96 4.37
N ARG A 94 -2.13 -18.67 5.56
CA ARG A 94 -2.80 -19.70 6.38
C ARG A 94 -4.06 -20.25 5.71
N ASN A 95 -4.85 -19.39 5.08
CA ASN A 95 -6.07 -19.79 4.39
C ASN A 95 -5.80 -20.70 3.17
N PHE A 96 -4.60 -20.62 2.59
CA PHE A 96 -4.22 -21.35 1.37
C PHE A 96 -3.10 -22.38 1.58
N LYS A 97 -2.76 -22.73 2.83
CA LYS A 97 -1.60 -23.58 3.16
C LYS A 97 -1.50 -24.88 2.36
N ASP A 98 -2.64 -25.52 2.10
CA ASP A 98 -2.71 -26.82 1.41
C ASP A 98 -3.36 -26.69 0.01
N SER A 99 -3.47 -25.48 -0.52
CA SER A 99 -4.06 -25.23 -1.84
C SER A 99 -3.03 -25.44 -2.94
N SER A 100 -3.40 -26.17 -3.99
CA SER A 100 -2.59 -26.27 -5.21
C SER A 100 -2.81 -25.11 -6.18
N LEU A 101 -3.77 -24.22 -5.91
CA LEU A 101 -4.16 -23.13 -6.81
C LEU A 101 -3.38 -21.84 -6.57
N LEU A 102 -2.92 -21.61 -5.34
CA LEU A 102 -2.30 -20.36 -4.94
C LEU A 102 -1.20 -20.61 -3.91
N ILE A 103 0.00 -20.09 -4.20
CA ILE A 103 1.11 -20.04 -3.26
C ILE A 103 1.20 -18.61 -2.73
N VAL A 104 1.20 -18.45 -1.41
CA VAL A 104 1.44 -17.18 -0.75
C VAL A 104 2.77 -17.27 -0.02
N PRO A 105 3.74 -16.39 -0.31
CA PRO A 105 5.06 -16.44 0.31
C PRO A 105 4.99 -16.19 1.82
N GLU A 106 6.01 -16.67 2.53
CA GLU A 106 6.17 -16.40 3.95
C GLU A 106 6.60 -14.95 4.19
N VAL A 107 6.13 -14.37 5.30
CA VAL A 107 6.49 -13.01 5.74
C VAL A 107 7.55 -13.14 6.82
N TYR A 108 8.66 -12.44 6.66
CA TYR A 108 9.79 -12.46 7.57
C TYR A 108 9.67 -11.33 8.61
N TRP A 109 8.87 -11.58 9.64
CA TRP A 109 8.47 -10.57 10.64
C TRP A 109 9.61 -9.81 11.32
N ASP A 110 10.76 -10.46 11.55
CA ASP A 110 11.94 -9.82 12.13
C ASP A 110 12.52 -8.70 11.25
N TRP A 111 12.13 -8.67 9.98
CA TRP A 111 12.56 -7.69 8.98
C TRP A 111 11.42 -6.77 8.52
N CYS A 112 10.25 -6.84 9.18
CA CYS A 112 9.09 -6.01 8.87
C CYS A 112 8.97 -4.80 9.82
N GLY A 113 8.41 -3.73 9.31
CA GLY A 113 8.04 -2.53 10.04
C GLY A 113 7.01 -1.72 9.25
N SER A 114 6.60 -0.54 9.75
CA SER A 114 5.56 0.25 9.08
C SER A 114 5.92 0.66 7.66
N LYS A 115 7.22 0.83 7.36
CA LYS A 115 7.72 1.30 6.05
C LYS A 115 8.44 0.23 5.23
N VAL A 116 8.60 -0.98 5.76
CA VAL A 116 9.34 -2.08 5.12
C VAL A 116 8.63 -3.40 5.39
N MET A 117 8.45 -4.24 4.38
CA MET A 117 7.93 -5.60 4.50
C MET A 117 8.84 -6.54 3.73
N VAL A 118 9.15 -7.69 4.32
CA VAL A 118 9.96 -8.77 3.73
C VAL A 118 9.16 -10.05 3.70
#